data_AF-A0A832IKY5-F1
#
_entry.id   AF-A0A832IKY5-F1
#
_cell.length_a   1.000
_cell.length_b   1.000
_cell.length_c   1.000
_cell.angle_alpha   90.00
_cell.angle_beta   90.00
_cell.angle_gamma   90.00
#
_symmetry.space_group_name_H-M   'P 1'
#
loop_
_entity.id
_entity.type
_entity.pdbx_description
1 polymer ?
#
loop_
_entity_poly.entity_id
_entity_poly.type
_entity_poly.pdbx_seq_one_letter_code
_entity_poly.pdbx_strand_id
1 'polypeptide(L)'
;PEAYVPTKDLYIEKSADINEVIARMRMSAIKSIMTRRDVIVVASVSAIYACGDPRDFDTLNIKLAVGERVKLNDLLKHLVRIGYERKEDVGLTGSFRLRGDTLEIFPTYQDEGIHIEFFGDEVDRIYTFDRLNRDIIEHLDRITIYPAKEYVTTEEKIAMAVKSIRQELEERLAELRRQGKELEAQRLYQRTMNDIELLSTLGYCTGIENYSRHFDGRKPGEPPYSLLDYYDEDYIVFIDESHITIPQLRAMYHGEMSRKKSLVEYGFRLPCAYDNRPLKFEEFLSKVNQVIFVSATPGPFELEVSEQVVEQIIRPTGLVDPLVEVRPTRYQIDDLVKEIVEVKKRGERALVTVLTKKTAEMLAEYLVEFNIRALYLHSELDAIKRFEELKKLRSGEVDVVVGVNLLREGLDLPEVSLVAILDADTEGFLRSETTLIQIIGRTARNENGKVIMYADKITPAMQRAIDETNRRRKIQIEYNEKHGIKPQTIVKPMMEDIFAPFKEEEEELYKVYEDSIFALKESLSLEDYAALLEEERYKAA
;
A
#
# COMPACT_ATOMS: atom_id res chain seq x y z
N PRO A 1 8.74 -6.31 11.02
CA PRO A 1 7.75 -7.24 11.61
C PRO A 1 8.41 -8.08 12.71
N GLU A 2 7.64 -8.52 13.71
CA GLU A 2 8.17 -9.39 14.77
C GLU A 2 8.69 -10.72 14.18
N ALA A 3 9.89 -11.17 14.54
CA ALA A 3 10.41 -12.42 14.03
C ALA A 3 11.37 -13.08 15.01
N TYR A 4 11.54 -14.39 14.88
CA TYR A 4 12.57 -15.13 15.59
C TYR A 4 13.35 -15.98 14.59
N VAL A 5 14.68 -15.87 14.62
CA VAL A 5 15.60 -16.59 13.72
C VAL A 5 16.33 -17.67 14.54
N PRO A 6 15.86 -18.94 14.52
CA PRO A 6 16.38 -19.98 15.41
C PRO A 6 17.87 -20.27 15.22
N THR A 7 18.36 -20.15 13.98
CA THR A 7 19.77 -20.41 13.64
C THR A 7 20.75 -19.42 14.27
N LYS A 8 20.26 -18.26 14.71
CA LYS A 8 21.07 -17.20 15.33
C LYS A 8 20.64 -16.88 16.76
N ASP A 9 19.63 -17.58 17.30
CA ASP A 9 18.94 -17.23 18.55
C ASP A 9 18.59 -15.73 18.64
N LEU A 10 18.15 -15.17 17.50
CA LEU A 10 17.89 -13.73 17.37
C LEU A 10 16.40 -13.47 17.36
N TYR A 11 15.92 -12.80 18.41
CA TYR A 11 14.58 -12.23 18.45
C TYR A 11 14.62 -10.79 17.91
N ILE A 12 13.74 -10.51 16.96
CA ILE A 12 13.59 -9.20 16.31
C ILE A 12 12.25 -8.62 16.76
N GLU A 13 12.33 -7.54 17.54
CA GLU A 13 11.14 -6.82 17.99
C GLU A 13 10.40 -6.17 16.82
N LYS A 14 9.08 -5.98 17.02
CA LYS A 14 8.28 -5.22 16.08
C LYS A 14 8.65 -3.73 16.23
N SER A 15 9.42 -3.23 15.28
CA SER A 15 9.51 -1.80 15.00
C SER A 15 8.66 -1.49 13.78
N ALA A 16 7.84 -0.45 13.89
CA ALA A 16 7.00 0.06 12.81
C ALA A 16 6.73 1.55 13.08
N ASP A 17 7.05 2.38 12.10
CA ASP A 17 6.63 3.78 12.07
C ASP A 17 5.34 3.89 11.26
N ILE A 18 4.35 4.57 11.83
CA ILE A 18 3.03 4.71 11.21
C ILE A 18 3.05 6.02 10.41
N ASN A 19 2.83 5.93 9.10
CA ASN A 19 2.57 7.11 8.30
C ASN A 19 1.10 7.56 8.53
N GLU A 20 0.93 8.75 9.12
CA GLU A 20 -0.39 9.26 9.51
C GLU A 20 -1.32 9.47 8.30
N VAL A 21 -0.77 9.87 7.15
CA VAL A 21 -1.55 10.06 5.91
C VAL A 21 -2.13 8.73 5.43
N ILE A 22 -1.33 7.65 5.42
CA ILE A 22 -1.82 6.32 5.02
C ILE A 22 -2.85 5.79 6.02
N ALA A 23 -2.61 5.97 7.33
CA ALA A 23 -3.57 5.58 8.35
C ALA A 23 -4.91 6.32 8.17
N ARG A 24 -4.85 7.61 7.82
CA ARG A 24 -6.03 8.43 7.51
C ARG A 24 -6.78 7.96 6.29
N MET A 25 -6.07 7.70 5.18
CA MET A 25 -6.66 7.14 3.96
C MET A 25 -7.38 5.81 4.22
N ARG A 26 -6.82 4.95 5.06
CA ARG A 26 -7.45 3.66 5.42
C ARG A 26 -8.75 3.85 6.20
N MET A 27 -8.75 4.74 7.20
CA MET A 27 -9.97 4.99 7.96
C MET A 27 -11.04 5.72 7.12
N SER A 28 -10.62 6.62 6.24
CA SER A 28 -11.50 7.25 5.25
C SER A 28 -12.12 6.23 4.28
N ALA A 29 -11.36 5.23 3.84
CA ALA A 29 -11.87 4.14 3.01
C ALA A 29 -12.93 3.31 3.75
N ILE A 30 -12.66 2.89 5.01
CA ILE A 30 -13.62 2.14 5.84
C ILE A 30 -14.90 2.95 6.06
N LYS A 31 -14.78 4.21 6.49
CA LYS A 31 -15.93 5.13 6.64
C LYS A 31 -16.73 5.22 5.35
N SER A 32 -16.08 5.41 4.21
CA SER A 32 -16.75 5.57 2.92
C SER A 32 -17.54 4.32 2.55
N ILE A 33 -16.94 3.13 2.64
CA ILE A 33 -17.61 1.85 2.36
C ILE A 33 -18.87 1.69 3.22
N MET A 34 -18.79 2.01 4.52
CA MET A 34 -19.89 1.82 5.46
C MET A 34 -21.02 2.85 5.34
N THR A 35 -20.79 3.97 4.65
CA THR A 35 -21.72 5.13 4.67
C THR A 35 -22.35 5.45 3.33
N ARG A 36 -21.74 5.03 2.22
CA ARG A 36 -22.22 5.32 0.86
C ARG A 36 -21.87 4.18 -0.10
N ARG A 37 -22.61 4.08 -1.20
CA ARG A 37 -22.45 2.99 -2.20
C ARG A 37 -21.56 3.36 -3.38
N ASP A 38 -21.36 4.64 -3.63
CA ASP A 38 -20.53 5.18 -4.71
C ASP A 38 -19.08 5.34 -4.26
N VAL A 39 -18.46 4.20 -3.93
CA VAL A 39 -17.09 4.11 -3.39
C VAL A 39 -16.22 3.26 -4.31
N ILE A 40 -15.03 3.77 -4.62
CA ILE A 40 -13.95 3.00 -5.25
C ILE A 40 -12.76 3.06 -4.31
N VAL A 41 -12.30 1.90 -3.83
CA VAL A 41 -11.08 1.80 -3.02
C VAL A 41 -9.99 1.14 -3.83
N VAL A 42 -8.91 1.87 -4.08
CA VAL A 42 -7.66 1.32 -4.62
C VAL A 42 -6.85 0.81 -3.44
N ALA A 43 -6.70 -0.51 -3.36
CA ALA A 43 -6.00 -1.17 -2.26
C ALA A 43 -4.85 -2.05 -2.76
N SER A 44 -3.78 -2.12 -1.96
CA SER A 44 -2.77 -3.16 -2.12
C SER A 44 -3.28 -4.49 -1.57
N VAL A 45 -2.41 -5.51 -1.55
CA VAL A 45 -2.65 -6.77 -0.82
C VAL A 45 -2.99 -6.57 0.67
N SER A 46 -2.85 -5.35 1.22
CA SER A 46 -3.39 -5.03 2.54
C SER A 46 -4.90 -5.25 2.64
N ALA A 47 -5.67 -5.28 1.54
CA ALA A 47 -7.10 -5.54 1.58
C ALA A 47 -7.46 -6.92 2.14
N ILE A 48 -6.55 -7.90 2.02
CA ILE A 48 -6.74 -9.26 2.54
C ILE A 48 -6.14 -9.48 3.93
N TYR A 49 -5.53 -8.45 4.53
CA TYR A 49 -5.02 -8.53 5.90
C TYR A 49 -6.14 -8.35 6.91
N ALA A 50 -5.92 -8.89 8.10
CA ALA A 50 -6.82 -8.74 9.22
C ALA A 50 -7.13 -7.26 9.50
N CYS A 51 -8.39 -6.97 9.81
CA CYS A 51 -8.88 -5.69 10.31
C CYS A 51 -9.89 -5.92 11.44
N GLY A 52 -10.37 -4.84 12.07
CA GLY A 52 -11.41 -4.92 13.08
C GLY A 52 -12.73 -5.48 12.54
N ASP A 53 -13.56 -6.00 13.44
CA ASP A 53 -14.91 -6.48 13.16
C ASP A 53 -15.78 -5.32 12.63
N PRO A 54 -16.35 -5.41 11.40
CA PRO A 54 -17.19 -4.36 10.83
C PRO A 54 -18.38 -3.97 11.72
N ARG A 55 -18.87 -4.91 12.55
CA ARG A 55 -19.99 -4.67 13.47
C ARG A 55 -19.58 -3.79 14.65
N ASP A 56 -18.32 -3.90 15.10
CA ASP A 56 -17.78 -3.01 16.14
C ASP A 56 -17.68 -1.58 15.59
N PHE A 57 -17.31 -1.43 14.32
CA PHE A 57 -17.29 -0.12 13.66
C PHE A 57 -18.67 0.54 13.63
N ASP A 58 -19.75 -0.19 13.34
CA ASP A 58 -21.11 0.39 13.32
C ASP A 58 -21.65 0.69 14.73
N THR A 59 -21.44 -0.22 15.68
CA THR A 59 -22.01 -0.13 17.04
C THR A 59 -21.35 0.92 17.93
N LEU A 60 -20.07 1.23 17.70
CA LEU A 60 -19.31 2.18 18.50
C LEU A 60 -19.45 3.64 18.02
N ASN A 61 -20.16 3.87 16.93
CA ASN A 61 -20.34 5.21 16.39
C ASN A 61 -21.10 6.13 17.35
N ILE A 62 -20.60 7.34 17.50
CA ILE A 62 -21.28 8.40 18.26
C ILE A 62 -22.13 9.20 17.28
N LYS A 63 -23.45 9.21 17.49
CA LYS A 63 -24.39 10.00 16.68
C LYS A 63 -24.89 11.15 17.54
N LEU A 64 -24.82 12.37 17.02
CA LEU A 64 -25.28 13.59 17.69
C LEU A 64 -26.17 14.38 16.73
N ALA A 65 -27.19 15.02 17.28
CA ALA A 65 -28.06 15.94 16.55
C ALA A 65 -28.24 17.26 17.32
N VAL A 66 -28.44 18.36 16.59
CA VAL A 66 -28.84 19.64 17.20
C VAL A 66 -30.17 19.47 17.95
N GLY A 67 -30.23 19.97 19.18
CA GLY A 67 -31.36 19.83 20.11
C GLY A 67 -31.38 18.51 20.91
N GLU A 68 -30.41 17.62 20.71
CA GLU A 68 -30.30 16.38 21.49
C GLU A 68 -29.69 16.67 22.87
N ARG A 69 -30.22 16.00 23.91
CA ARG A 69 -29.65 16.07 25.26
C ARG A 69 -28.62 14.99 25.50
N VAL A 70 -27.39 15.40 25.82
CA VAL A 70 -26.24 14.52 25.98
C VAL A 70 -25.48 14.89 27.25
N LYS A 71 -25.20 13.88 28.08
CA LYS A 71 -24.31 14.06 29.23
C LYS A 71 -22.87 14.16 28.74
N LEU A 72 -22.29 15.35 28.82
CA LEU A 72 -20.94 15.63 28.33
C LEU A 72 -19.90 14.63 28.84
N ASN A 73 -19.89 14.33 30.14
CA ASN A 73 -18.96 13.34 30.72
C ASN A 73 -19.07 11.94 30.11
N ASP A 74 -20.26 11.52 29.71
CA ASP A 74 -20.47 10.21 29.07
C ASP A 74 -20.00 10.25 27.61
N LEU A 75 -20.23 11.37 26.91
CA LEU A 75 -19.69 11.60 25.57
C LEU A 75 -18.15 11.57 25.54
N LEU A 76 -17.48 12.26 26.46
CA LEU A 76 -16.01 12.27 26.54
C LEU A 76 -15.44 10.87 26.82
N LYS A 77 -16.07 10.11 27.73
CA LYS A 77 -15.69 8.72 27.99
C LYS A 77 -15.89 7.84 26.75
N HIS A 78 -16.95 8.08 25.98
CA HIS A 78 -17.19 7.36 24.76
C HIS A 78 -16.13 7.68 23.69
N LEU A 79 -15.73 8.95 23.54
CA LEU A 79 -14.64 9.34 22.65
C LEU A 79 -13.32 8.61 22.98
N VAL A 80 -12.97 8.54 24.27
CA VAL A 80 -11.78 7.79 24.72
C VAL A 80 -11.91 6.31 24.39
N ARG A 81 -13.09 5.71 24.60
CA ARG A 81 -13.35 4.29 24.28
C ARG A 81 -13.18 3.97 22.81
N ILE A 82 -13.56 4.89 21.92
CA ILE A 82 -13.41 4.70 20.46
C ILE A 82 -12.05 5.16 19.92
N GLY A 83 -11.08 5.40 20.81
CA GLY A 83 -9.67 5.56 20.47
C GLY A 83 -9.19 7.00 20.34
N TYR A 84 -10.00 8.00 20.70
CA TYR A 84 -9.54 9.39 20.71
C TYR A 84 -8.81 9.73 22.00
N GLU A 85 -7.82 10.60 21.89
CA GLU A 85 -7.04 11.08 23.03
C GLU A 85 -7.44 12.51 23.38
N ARG A 86 -7.59 12.82 24.67
CA ARG A 86 -7.80 14.21 25.10
C ARG A 86 -6.46 14.94 25.05
N LYS A 87 -6.35 15.95 24.18
CA LYS A 87 -5.16 16.80 24.04
C LYS A 87 -5.58 18.26 23.98
N GLU A 88 -4.76 19.16 24.52
CA GLU A 88 -5.01 20.60 24.40
C GLU A 88 -4.50 21.16 23.07
N ASP A 89 -3.53 20.48 22.47
CA ASP A 89 -2.93 20.78 21.18
C ASP A 89 -3.88 20.46 20.01
N VAL A 90 -3.93 21.37 19.03
CA VAL A 90 -4.87 21.41 17.90
C VAL A 90 -4.31 20.66 16.67
N GLY A 91 -3.00 20.39 16.65
CA GLY A 91 -2.31 19.83 15.49
C GLY A 91 -2.55 18.33 15.26
N LEU A 92 -3.05 17.59 16.25
CA LEU A 92 -3.01 16.12 16.23
C LEU A 92 -4.35 15.48 15.84
N THR A 93 -4.33 14.60 14.84
CA THR A 93 -5.48 13.75 14.48
C THR A 93 -5.75 12.71 15.57
N GLY A 94 -6.98 12.19 15.63
CA GLY A 94 -7.39 11.22 16.64
C GLY A 94 -7.46 11.80 18.05
N SER A 95 -7.74 13.10 18.15
CA SER A 95 -7.81 13.79 19.43
C SER A 95 -9.10 14.59 19.59
N PHE A 96 -9.42 14.98 20.82
CA PHE A 96 -10.46 15.95 21.11
C PHE A 96 -10.03 16.90 22.23
N ARG A 97 -10.64 18.08 22.25
CA ARG A 97 -10.45 19.07 23.31
C ARG A 97 -11.78 19.66 23.75
N LEU A 98 -11.89 19.95 25.03
CA LEU A 98 -13.07 20.56 25.64
C LEU A 98 -12.69 21.92 26.25
N ARG A 99 -13.31 22.99 25.78
CA ARG A 99 -13.12 24.36 26.31
C ARG A 99 -14.47 24.98 26.67
N GLY A 100 -14.73 25.11 27.98
CA GLY A 100 -16.04 25.57 28.46
C GLY A 100 -17.15 24.65 27.94
N ASP A 101 -18.07 25.23 27.18
CA ASP A 101 -19.23 24.53 26.60
C ASP A 101 -19.00 24.12 25.12
N THR A 102 -17.74 24.11 24.68
CA THR A 102 -17.37 23.75 23.29
C THR A 102 -16.49 22.51 23.28
N LEU A 103 -16.86 21.53 22.44
CA LEU A 103 -16.11 20.31 22.18
C LEU A 103 -15.62 20.34 20.74
N GLU A 104 -14.32 20.20 20.57
CA GLU A 104 -13.70 20.04 19.26
C GLU A 104 -13.10 18.66 19.12
N ILE A 105 -13.33 18.04 17.97
CA ILE A 105 -12.91 16.68 17.67
C ILE A 105 -12.14 16.72 16.36
N PHE A 106 -10.99 16.06 16.33
CA PHE A 106 -10.11 15.96 15.16
C PHE A 106 -10.09 14.49 14.71
N PRO A 107 -10.97 14.08 13.79
CA PRO A 107 -11.06 12.69 13.39
C PRO A 107 -9.84 12.21 12.61
N THR A 108 -9.61 10.90 12.59
CA THR A 108 -8.52 10.29 11.81
C THR A 108 -8.91 9.98 10.37
N TYR A 109 -10.09 10.34 9.91
CA TYR A 109 -10.63 9.96 8.59
C TYR A 109 -11.04 11.12 7.70
N GLN A 110 -10.78 12.36 8.14
CA GLN A 110 -11.06 13.58 7.39
C GLN A 110 -10.11 14.68 7.85
N ASP A 111 -9.89 15.67 7.00
CA ASP A 111 -8.99 16.79 7.29
C ASP A 111 -9.68 17.89 8.12
N GLU A 112 -11.00 17.89 8.15
CA GLU A 112 -11.81 18.92 8.80
C GLU A 112 -12.03 18.57 10.28
N GLY A 113 -11.90 19.59 11.14
CA GLY A 113 -12.29 19.47 12.54
C GLY A 113 -13.82 19.51 12.68
N ILE A 114 -14.34 18.86 13.72
CA ILE A 114 -15.75 18.93 14.11
C ILE A 114 -15.85 19.81 15.36
N HIS A 115 -16.69 20.84 15.32
CA HIS A 115 -16.98 21.71 16.46
C HIS A 115 -18.42 21.50 16.91
N ILE A 116 -18.61 21.34 18.23
CA ILE A 116 -19.90 21.11 18.87
C ILE A 116 -20.05 22.08 20.04
N GLU A 117 -21.05 22.95 19.98
CA GLU A 117 -21.41 23.86 21.06
C GLU A 117 -22.57 23.29 21.88
N PHE A 118 -22.48 23.40 23.20
CA PHE A 118 -23.50 22.93 24.14
C PHE A 118 -24.14 24.10 24.88
N PHE A 119 -25.43 23.98 25.19
CA PHE A 119 -26.13 24.82 26.15
C PHE A 119 -26.58 23.93 27.33
N GLY A 120 -25.75 23.86 28.37
CA GLY A 120 -25.97 22.94 29.48
C GLY A 120 -25.76 21.48 29.05
N ASP A 121 -26.83 20.70 28.95
CA ASP A 121 -26.82 19.31 28.49
C ASP A 121 -27.39 19.15 27.07
N GLU A 122 -27.71 20.23 26.36
CA GLU A 122 -28.29 20.21 25.02
C GLU A 122 -27.26 20.62 23.96
N VAL A 123 -27.23 19.93 22.82
CA VAL A 123 -26.40 20.31 21.67
C VAL A 123 -27.03 21.52 20.97
N ASP A 124 -26.37 22.68 21.03
CA ASP A 124 -26.86 23.92 20.42
C ASP A 124 -26.46 24.03 18.95
N ARG A 125 -25.19 23.75 18.62
CA ARG A 125 -24.68 23.87 17.24
C ARG A 125 -23.64 22.81 16.92
N ILE A 126 -23.61 22.40 15.65
CA ILE A 126 -22.61 21.52 15.08
C ILE A 126 -22.13 22.13 13.76
N TYR A 127 -20.81 22.19 13.56
CA TYR A 127 -20.23 22.58 12.28
C TYR A 127 -18.86 21.93 12.05
N THR A 128 -18.46 21.79 10.79
CA THR A 128 -17.09 21.45 10.41
C THR A 128 -16.29 22.72 10.15
N PHE A 129 -14.99 22.66 10.41
CA PHE A 129 -14.09 23.78 10.22
C PHE A 129 -12.72 23.33 9.73
N ASP A 130 -12.04 24.22 9.01
CA ASP A 130 -10.68 24.02 8.55
C ASP A 130 -9.71 24.10 9.74
N ARG A 131 -8.84 23.10 9.89
CA ARG A 131 -7.96 22.97 11.07
C ARG A 131 -6.91 24.08 11.16
N LEU A 132 -6.52 24.66 10.02
CA LEU A 132 -5.45 25.65 9.91
C LEU A 132 -6.00 27.05 10.14
N ASN A 133 -6.91 27.50 9.29
CA ASN A 133 -7.40 28.88 9.29
C ASN A 133 -8.62 29.07 10.19
N ARG A 134 -9.24 27.97 10.66
CA ARG A 134 -10.42 27.96 11.54
C ARG A 134 -11.70 28.46 10.89
N ASP A 135 -11.72 28.56 9.56
CA ASP A 135 -12.90 28.94 8.81
C ASP A 135 -13.96 27.84 8.90
N ILE A 136 -15.22 28.27 9.07
CA ILE A 136 -16.36 27.36 9.07
C ILE A 136 -16.59 26.88 7.65
N ILE A 137 -16.62 25.56 7.47
CA ILE A 137 -16.84 24.91 6.18
C ILE A 137 -18.33 24.66 5.99
N GLU A 138 -18.96 23.96 6.93
CA GLU A 138 -20.37 23.57 6.83
C GLU A 138 -21.05 23.52 8.21
N HIS A 139 -22.29 24.00 8.29
CA HIS A 139 -23.17 23.78 9.45
C HIS A 139 -23.98 22.51 9.28
N LEU A 140 -24.07 21.70 10.34
CA LEU A 140 -24.68 20.37 10.29
C LEU A 140 -25.83 20.26 11.31
N ASP A 141 -26.94 19.65 10.89
CA ASP A 141 -28.02 19.29 11.81
C ASP A 141 -27.68 18.02 12.62
N ARG A 142 -26.86 17.14 12.06
CA ARG A 142 -26.47 15.83 12.63
C ARG A 142 -25.05 15.47 12.24
N ILE A 143 -24.35 14.77 13.12
CA ILE A 143 -23.01 14.24 12.85
C ILE A 143 -22.88 12.82 13.40
N THR A 144 -22.10 11.99 12.70
CA THR A 144 -21.64 10.69 13.17
C THR A 144 -20.14 10.73 13.31
N ILE A 145 -19.62 10.47 14.51
CA ILE A 145 -18.20 10.37 14.82
C ILE A 145 -17.83 8.88 14.88
N TYR A 146 -16.93 8.47 13.98
CA TYR A 146 -16.43 7.09 13.89
C TYR A 146 -15.20 6.86 14.77
N PRO A 147 -14.86 5.59 15.10
CA PRO A 147 -13.65 5.25 15.84
C PRO A 147 -12.37 5.82 15.21
N ALA A 148 -11.42 6.22 16.05
CA ALA A 148 -10.16 6.79 15.59
C ALA A 148 -9.16 5.72 15.11
N LYS A 149 -9.36 4.45 15.48
CA LYS A 149 -8.48 3.32 15.19
C LYS A 149 -9.25 2.19 14.52
N GLU A 150 -8.56 1.36 13.73
CA GLU A 150 -9.15 0.19 13.05
C GLU A 150 -9.49 -0.96 14.00
N TYR A 151 -8.74 -1.08 15.09
CA TYR A 151 -8.95 -2.10 16.11
C TYR A 151 -9.51 -1.44 17.36
N VAL A 152 -10.83 -1.40 17.45
CA VAL A 152 -11.55 -0.94 18.64
C VAL A 152 -12.53 -2.04 19.03
N THR A 153 -12.67 -2.26 20.33
CA THR A 153 -13.53 -3.30 20.89
C THR A 153 -14.14 -2.85 22.20
N THR A 154 -15.12 -3.60 22.71
CA THR A 154 -15.84 -3.28 23.95
C THR A 154 -15.15 -3.87 25.18
N GLU A 155 -15.35 -3.26 26.36
CA GLU A 155 -14.87 -3.78 27.64
C GLU A 155 -15.35 -5.22 27.91
N GLU A 156 -16.58 -5.54 27.50
CA GLU A 156 -17.15 -6.89 27.60
C GLU A 156 -16.37 -7.90 26.74
N LYS A 157 -16.06 -7.55 25.48
CA LYS A 157 -15.24 -8.38 24.60
C LYS A 157 -13.83 -8.57 25.15
N ILE A 158 -13.23 -7.52 25.72
CA ILE A 158 -11.91 -7.63 26.38
C ILE A 158 -11.95 -8.63 27.53
N ALA A 159 -12.96 -8.55 28.41
CA ALA A 159 -13.09 -9.45 29.55
C ALA A 159 -13.26 -10.91 29.12
N MET A 160 -14.06 -11.17 28.08
CA MET A 160 -14.21 -12.51 27.50
C MET A 160 -12.91 -13.01 26.86
N ALA A 161 -12.24 -12.16 26.08
CA ALA A 161 -10.98 -12.50 25.41
C ALA A 161 -9.88 -12.82 26.42
N VAL A 162 -9.74 -12.04 27.50
CA VAL A 162 -8.75 -12.32 28.56
C VAL A 162 -8.98 -13.70 29.18
N LYS A 163 -10.24 -14.10 29.39
CA LYS A 163 -10.57 -15.43 29.92
C LYS A 163 -10.16 -16.54 28.96
N SER A 164 -10.47 -16.40 27.66
CA SER A 164 -10.12 -17.42 26.66
C SER A 164 -8.61 -17.48 26.36
N ILE A 165 -7.90 -16.34 26.41
CA ILE A 165 -6.44 -16.28 26.29
C ILE A 165 -5.77 -17.03 27.45
N ARG A 166 -6.24 -16.84 28.68
CA ARG A 166 -5.73 -17.58 29.85
C ARG A 166 -5.90 -19.08 29.70
N GLN A 167 -7.06 -19.52 29.21
CA GLN A 167 -7.32 -20.94 28.97
C GLN A 167 -6.34 -21.52 27.93
N GLU A 168 -6.17 -20.87 26.78
CA GLU A 168 -5.23 -21.35 25.75
C GLU A 168 -3.78 -21.32 26.25
N LEU A 169 -3.42 -20.34 27.08
CA LEU A 169 -2.11 -20.28 27.73
C LEU A 169 -1.87 -21.51 28.61
N GLU A 170 -2.81 -21.87 29.49
CA GLU A 170 -2.69 -23.04 30.36
C GLU A 170 -2.51 -24.33 29.55
N GLU A 171 -3.31 -24.53 28.51
CA GLU A 171 -3.24 -25.68 27.62
C GLU A 171 -1.87 -25.76 26.90
N ARG A 172 -1.41 -24.63 26.36
CA ARG A 172 -0.14 -24.55 25.63
C ARG A 172 1.07 -24.75 26.55
N LEU A 173 1.04 -24.23 27.77
CA LEU A 173 2.11 -24.45 28.75
C LEU A 173 2.22 -25.93 29.14
N ALA A 174 1.08 -26.61 29.35
CA ALA A 174 1.07 -28.05 29.63
C ALA A 174 1.61 -28.89 28.46
N GLU A 175 1.37 -28.46 27.22
CA GLU A 175 1.96 -29.08 26.03
C GLU A 175 3.48 -28.90 25.97
N LEU A 176 3.98 -27.66 26.11
CA LEU A 176 5.41 -27.34 26.04
C LEU A 176 6.21 -28.06 27.13
N ARG A 177 5.72 -28.06 28.37
CA ARG A 177 6.36 -28.78 29.49
C ARG A 177 6.43 -30.29 29.25
N ARG A 178 5.37 -30.91 28.71
CA ARG A 178 5.39 -32.33 28.33
C ARG A 178 6.41 -32.65 27.24
N GLN A 179 6.75 -31.68 26.39
CA GLN A 179 7.78 -31.80 25.36
C GLN A 179 9.20 -31.49 25.89
N GLY A 180 9.36 -31.16 27.18
CA GLY A 180 10.64 -30.74 27.76
C GLY A 180 11.07 -29.31 27.39
N LYS A 181 10.18 -28.51 26.83
CA LYS A 181 10.42 -27.13 26.39
C LYS A 181 10.14 -26.11 27.50
N GLU A 182 10.91 -26.20 28.59
CA GLU A 182 10.70 -25.37 29.78
C GLU A 182 11.01 -23.88 29.52
N LEU A 183 12.03 -23.57 28.72
CA LEU A 183 12.40 -22.20 28.39
C LEU A 183 11.30 -21.50 27.58
N GLU A 184 10.77 -22.18 26.56
CA GLU A 184 9.67 -21.69 25.74
C GLU A 184 8.40 -21.51 26.58
N ALA A 185 8.11 -22.44 27.50
CA ALA A 185 6.97 -22.32 28.41
C ALA A 185 7.11 -21.10 29.33
N GLN A 186 8.28 -20.89 29.94
CA GLN A 186 8.53 -19.73 30.80
C GLN A 186 8.41 -18.41 30.03
N ARG A 187 9.00 -18.35 28.84
CA ARG A 187 8.93 -17.19 27.94
C ARG A 187 7.49 -16.84 27.58
N LEU A 188 6.72 -17.84 27.17
CA LEU A 188 5.32 -17.69 26.77
C LEU A 188 4.46 -17.19 27.93
N TYR A 189 4.66 -17.75 29.12
CA TYR A 189 3.95 -17.36 30.33
C TYR A 189 4.19 -15.89 30.69
N GLN A 190 5.47 -15.49 30.82
CA GLN A 190 5.83 -14.13 31.22
C GLN A 190 5.22 -13.10 30.27
N ARG A 191 5.35 -13.35 28.96
CA ARG A 191 4.88 -12.41 27.95
C ARG A 191 3.36 -12.32 27.90
N THR A 192 2.68 -13.46 27.87
CA THR A 192 1.21 -13.50 27.77
C THR A 192 0.56 -12.92 29.03
N MET A 193 1.13 -13.14 30.21
CA MET A 193 0.60 -12.57 31.45
C MET A 193 0.78 -11.05 31.52
N ASN A 194 1.91 -10.51 31.04
CA ASN A 194 2.09 -9.07 30.89
C ASN A 194 1.06 -8.47 29.93
N ASP A 195 0.86 -9.09 28.76
CA ASP A 195 -0.14 -8.64 27.79
C ASP A 195 -1.56 -8.67 28.39
N ILE A 196 -1.91 -9.70 29.18
CA ILE A 196 -3.19 -9.80 29.89
C ILE A 196 -3.36 -8.68 30.94
N GLU A 197 -2.30 -8.35 31.68
CA GLU A 197 -2.33 -7.28 32.70
C GLU A 197 -2.59 -5.92 32.06
N LEU A 198 -1.89 -5.62 30.97
CA LEU A 198 -2.10 -4.41 30.17
C LEU A 198 -3.52 -4.36 29.58
N LEU A 199 -4.01 -5.45 29.00
CA LEU A 199 -5.39 -5.54 28.49
C LEU A 199 -6.44 -5.29 29.58
N SER A 200 -6.23 -5.83 30.78
CA SER A 200 -7.18 -5.69 31.88
C SER A 200 -7.20 -4.28 32.50
N THR A 201 -6.07 -3.57 32.44
CA THR A 201 -5.90 -2.27 33.09
C THR A 201 -6.11 -1.10 32.13
N LEU A 202 -5.58 -1.20 30.91
CA LEU A 202 -5.56 -0.14 29.91
C LEU A 202 -6.50 -0.40 28.74
N GLY A 203 -7.05 -1.61 28.62
CA GLY A 203 -7.86 -2.03 27.47
C GLY A 203 -7.04 -2.29 26.19
N TYR A 204 -5.71 -2.17 26.26
CA TYR A 204 -4.81 -2.30 25.12
C TYR A 204 -3.46 -2.89 25.53
N CYS A 205 -2.80 -3.61 24.61
CA CYS A 205 -1.41 -4.06 24.75
C CYS A 205 -0.69 -4.01 23.39
N THR A 206 0.64 -3.92 23.42
CA THR A 206 1.43 -3.91 22.18
C THR A 206 1.36 -5.27 21.48
N GLY A 207 0.89 -5.29 20.23
CA GLY A 207 0.69 -6.53 19.49
C GLY A 207 -0.66 -7.21 19.77
N ILE A 208 -1.66 -6.45 20.23
CA ILE A 208 -3.04 -6.89 20.50
C ILE A 208 -3.64 -7.70 19.33
N GLU A 209 -3.23 -7.43 18.09
CA GLU A 209 -3.69 -8.14 16.90
C GLU A 209 -3.41 -9.65 16.95
N ASN A 210 -2.39 -10.10 17.70
CA ASN A 210 -2.07 -11.52 17.87
C ASN A 210 -3.12 -12.29 18.68
N TYR A 211 -4.01 -11.57 19.36
CA TYR A 211 -5.14 -12.12 20.10
C TYR A 211 -6.49 -11.88 19.40
N SER A 212 -6.49 -11.34 18.18
CA SER A 212 -7.72 -10.98 17.42
C SER A 212 -8.80 -12.06 17.45
N ARG A 213 -8.44 -13.34 17.22
CA ARG A 213 -9.39 -14.47 17.30
C ARG A 213 -10.21 -14.49 18.59
N HIS A 214 -9.57 -14.20 19.73
CA HIS A 214 -10.23 -14.19 21.05
C HIS A 214 -11.17 -13.01 21.21
N PHE A 215 -10.82 -11.84 20.66
CA PHE A 215 -11.71 -10.67 20.65
C PHE A 215 -12.93 -10.87 19.74
N ASP A 216 -12.72 -11.50 18.59
CA ASP A 216 -13.78 -11.75 17.61
C ASP A 216 -14.71 -12.91 18.01
N GLY A 217 -14.30 -13.75 18.97
CA GLY A 217 -14.99 -14.98 19.32
C GLY A 217 -14.95 -16.06 18.21
N ARG A 218 -13.97 -15.95 17.30
CA ARG A 218 -13.78 -16.88 16.18
C ARG A 218 -13.27 -18.24 16.65
N LYS A 219 -13.62 -19.30 15.92
CA LYS A 219 -13.04 -20.64 16.13
C LYS A 219 -11.61 -20.70 15.56
N PRO A 220 -10.74 -21.59 16.10
CA PRO A 220 -9.42 -21.81 15.52
C PRO A 220 -9.48 -22.12 14.02
N GLY A 221 -8.66 -21.44 13.22
CA GLY A 221 -8.60 -21.58 11.77
C GLY A 221 -9.61 -20.75 10.97
N GLU A 222 -10.65 -20.18 11.59
CA GLU A 222 -11.61 -19.30 10.90
C GLU A 222 -10.92 -18.06 10.32
N PRO A 223 -11.29 -17.62 9.11
CA PRO A 223 -10.68 -16.46 8.48
C PRO A 223 -10.90 -15.20 9.33
N PRO A 224 -9.91 -14.30 9.43
CA PRO A 224 -10.12 -12.99 10.03
C PRO A 224 -11.02 -12.12 9.15
N TYR A 225 -11.59 -11.08 9.76
CA TYR A 225 -12.18 -9.99 9.00
C TYR A 225 -11.11 -9.27 8.20
N SER A 226 -11.48 -8.84 7.00
CA SER A 226 -10.64 -8.14 6.04
C SER A 226 -11.41 -6.93 5.50
N LEU A 227 -10.76 -6.09 4.69
CA LEU A 227 -11.45 -4.95 4.06
C LEU A 227 -12.68 -5.41 3.25
N LEU A 228 -12.64 -6.63 2.70
CA LEU A 228 -13.73 -7.22 1.94
C LEU A 228 -15.01 -7.43 2.77
N ASP A 229 -14.87 -7.60 4.08
CA ASP A 229 -15.99 -7.82 5.00
C ASP A 229 -16.76 -6.53 5.34
N TYR A 230 -16.22 -5.36 4.95
CA TYR A 230 -16.91 -4.08 5.11
C TYR A 230 -17.88 -3.79 3.95
N TYR A 231 -17.71 -4.45 2.80
CA TYR A 231 -18.58 -4.26 1.66
C TYR A 231 -19.89 -5.04 1.82
N ASP A 232 -20.97 -4.48 1.25
CA ASP A 232 -22.19 -5.22 0.95
C ASP A 232 -21.89 -6.36 -0.05
N GLU A 233 -22.73 -7.40 -0.11
CA GLU A 233 -22.50 -8.59 -0.95
C GLU A 233 -22.41 -8.31 -2.47
N ASP A 234 -22.86 -7.14 -2.95
CA ASP A 234 -22.99 -6.78 -4.37
C ASP A 234 -21.79 -6.02 -4.96
N TYR A 235 -20.61 -6.10 -4.32
CA TYR A 235 -19.40 -5.43 -4.79
C TYR A 235 -18.65 -6.16 -5.92
N ILE A 236 -17.85 -5.40 -6.69
CA ILE A 236 -17.02 -5.90 -7.80
C ILE A 236 -15.55 -5.64 -7.47
N VAL A 237 -14.70 -6.64 -7.70
CA VAL A 237 -13.24 -6.54 -7.52
C VAL A 237 -12.55 -6.48 -8.88
N PHE A 238 -11.74 -5.45 -9.09
CA PHE A 238 -10.79 -5.38 -10.19
C PHE A 238 -9.41 -5.77 -9.68
N ILE A 239 -8.77 -6.74 -10.34
CA ILE A 239 -7.40 -7.16 -10.02
C ILE A 239 -6.51 -6.68 -11.16
N ASP A 240 -5.86 -5.53 -10.93
CA ASP A 240 -4.88 -4.97 -11.85
C ASP A 240 -3.61 -5.83 -11.90
N GLU A 241 -3.00 -5.88 -13.08
CA GLU A 241 -1.85 -6.73 -13.42
C GLU A 241 -1.97 -8.13 -12.81
N SER A 242 -3.11 -8.79 -13.07
CA SER A 242 -3.53 -10.03 -12.38
C SER A 242 -2.47 -11.13 -12.34
N HIS A 243 -1.66 -11.23 -13.39
CA HIS A 243 -0.60 -12.21 -13.53
C HIS A 243 0.53 -12.06 -12.50
N ILE A 244 0.66 -10.88 -11.87
CA ILE A 244 1.55 -10.61 -10.72
C ILE A 244 0.74 -10.62 -9.42
N THR A 245 -0.41 -9.95 -9.41
CA THR A 245 -1.20 -9.73 -8.19
C THR A 245 -1.75 -11.05 -7.63
N ILE A 246 -2.16 -12.00 -8.46
CA ILE A 246 -2.67 -13.31 -8.01
C ILE A 246 -1.58 -14.14 -7.30
N PRO A 247 -0.38 -14.35 -7.88
CA PRO A 247 0.73 -14.96 -7.15
C PRO A 247 1.06 -14.26 -5.84
N GLN A 248 1.01 -12.92 -5.82
CA GLN A 248 1.29 -12.14 -4.61
C GLN A 248 0.25 -12.43 -3.51
N LEU A 249 -1.05 -12.38 -3.83
CA LEU A 249 -2.14 -12.70 -2.90
C LEU A 249 -1.97 -14.09 -2.28
N ARG A 250 -1.62 -15.11 -3.10
CA ARG A 250 -1.32 -16.47 -2.62
C ARG A 250 -0.13 -16.50 -1.66
N ALA A 251 0.93 -15.76 -1.96
CA ALA A 251 2.15 -15.76 -1.19
C ALA A 251 2.00 -15.14 0.21
N MET A 252 1.10 -14.17 0.39
CA MET A 252 0.96 -13.42 1.65
C MET A 252 0.69 -14.35 2.85
N TYR A 253 -0.25 -15.30 2.73
CA TYR A 253 -0.55 -16.26 3.80
C TYR A 253 0.65 -17.15 4.13
N HIS A 254 1.32 -17.70 3.12
CA HIS A 254 2.44 -18.62 3.32
C HIS A 254 3.65 -17.94 3.98
N GLY A 255 3.97 -16.71 3.56
CA GLY A 255 5.03 -15.90 4.17
C GLY A 255 4.73 -15.61 5.65
N GLU A 256 3.50 -15.20 5.95
CA GLU A 256 3.08 -14.89 7.31
C GLU A 256 3.10 -16.13 8.22
N MET A 257 2.58 -17.26 7.73
CA MET A 257 2.59 -18.53 8.46
C MET A 257 4.01 -19.01 8.76
N SER A 258 4.92 -18.92 7.78
CA SER A 258 6.31 -19.33 8.00
C SER A 258 6.98 -18.48 9.09
N ARG A 259 6.70 -17.18 9.14
CA ARG A 259 7.23 -16.27 10.17
C ARG A 259 6.65 -16.57 11.54
N LYS A 260 5.32 -16.73 11.65
CA LYS A 260 4.64 -16.98 12.92
C LYS A 260 4.93 -18.36 13.49
N LYS A 261 5.20 -19.35 12.63
CA LYS A 261 5.56 -20.70 13.05
C LYS A 261 6.74 -20.70 14.01
N SER A 262 7.81 -19.99 13.67
CA SER A 262 8.99 -19.86 14.55
C SER A 262 8.66 -19.13 15.86
N LEU A 263 7.79 -18.11 15.85
CA LEU A 263 7.39 -17.43 17.09
C LEU A 263 6.62 -18.36 18.04
N VAL A 264 5.69 -19.16 17.52
CA VAL A 264 4.84 -20.06 18.34
C VAL A 264 5.60 -21.31 18.78
N GLU A 265 6.46 -21.87 17.93
CA GLU A 265 7.27 -23.05 18.26
C GLU A 265 8.27 -22.79 19.39
N TYR A 266 8.78 -21.55 19.46
CA TYR A 266 9.76 -21.10 20.45
C TYR A 266 9.14 -20.25 21.57
N GLY A 267 7.82 -20.31 21.78
CA GLY A 267 7.16 -19.73 22.95
C GLY A 267 7.15 -18.19 23.01
N PHE A 268 7.28 -17.49 21.89
CA PHE A 268 7.12 -16.03 21.83
C PHE A 268 5.65 -15.60 21.73
N ARG A 269 4.79 -16.43 21.15
CA ARG A 269 3.35 -16.17 20.95
C ARG A 269 2.51 -17.44 21.14
N LEU A 270 1.25 -17.26 21.49
CA LEU A 270 0.26 -18.35 21.56
C LEU A 270 -0.13 -18.87 20.17
N PRO A 271 -0.66 -20.10 20.06
CA PRO A 271 -1.19 -20.64 18.81
C PRO A 271 -2.25 -19.76 18.13
N CYS A 272 -3.09 -19.03 18.89
CA CYS A 272 -4.04 -18.06 18.32
C CYS A 272 -3.39 -17.02 17.41
N ALA A 273 -2.09 -16.75 17.56
CA ALA A 273 -1.40 -15.80 16.69
C ALA A 273 -1.42 -16.24 15.22
N TYR A 274 -1.54 -17.53 14.92
CA TYR A 274 -1.73 -18.03 13.55
C TYR A 274 -3.03 -17.54 12.91
N ASP A 275 -4.07 -17.29 13.71
CA ASP A 275 -5.39 -16.88 13.25
C ASP A 275 -5.50 -15.37 13.00
N ASN A 276 -4.47 -14.62 13.39
CA ASN A 276 -4.21 -13.27 12.89
C ASN A 276 -3.33 -13.37 11.63
N ARG A 277 -3.92 -13.36 10.45
CA ARG A 277 -3.21 -13.66 9.20
C ARG A 277 -3.91 -13.00 8.02
N PRO A 278 -3.25 -12.89 6.86
CA PRO A 278 -3.98 -12.66 5.63
C PRO A 278 -4.97 -13.78 5.35
N LEU A 279 -5.99 -13.48 4.55
CA LEU A 279 -6.84 -14.49 3.94
C LEU A 279 -5.98 -15.46 3.11
N LYS A 280 -6.35 -16.74 3.14
CA LYS A 280 -5.90 -17.69 2.12
C LYS A 280 -6.53 -17.31 0.79
N PHE A 281 -5.92 -17.75 -0.30
CA PHE A 281 -6.42 -17.42 -1.63
C PHE A 281 -7.84 -17.96 -1.86
N GLU A 282 -8.15 -19.14 -1.32
CA GLU A 282 -9.49 -19.73 -1.41
C GLU A 282 -10.52 -18.96 -0.58
N GLU A 283 -10.11 -18.44 0.59
CA GLU A 283 -10.96 -17.60 1.44
C GLU A 283 -11.22 -16.23 0.82
N PHE A 284 -10.24 -15.68 0.10
CA PHE A 284 -10.40 -14.49 -0.73
C PHE A 284 -11.44 -14.75 -1.83
N LEU A 285 -11.26 -15.80 -2.62
CA LEU A 285 -12.19 -16.13 -3.71
C LEU A 285 -13.61 -16.40 -3.20
N SER A 286 -13.78 -17.00 -2.01
CA SER A 286 -15.11 -17.25 -1.46
C SER A 286 -15.83 -15.98 -0.99
N LYS A 287 -15.09 -14.90 -0.72
CA LYS A 287 -15.66 -13.60 -0.31
C LYS A 287 -15.97 -12.72 -1.51
N VAL A 288 -15.25 -12.88 -2.61
CA VAL A 288 -15.44 -12.07 -3.82
C VAL A 288 -16.62 -12.58 -4.63
N ASN A 289 -17.62 -11.72 -4.83
CA ASN A 289 -18.80 -12.03 -5.64
C ASN A 289 -18.49 -11.97 -7.14
N GLN A 290 -18.00 -10.81 -7.61
CA GLN A 290 -17.60 -10.60 -9.00
C GLN A 290 -16.16 -10.13 -9.09
N VAL A 291 -15.38 -10.73 -10.00
CA VAL A 291 -13.98 -10.39 -10.21
C VAL A 291 -13.70 -10.12 -11.69
N ILE A 292 -12.96 -9.05 -11.96
CA ILE A 292 -12.43 -8.71 -13.29
C ILE A 292 -10.91 -8.72 -13.19
N PHE A 293 -10.28 -9.68 -13.86
CA PHE A 293 -8.82 -9.72 -14.01
C PHE A 293 -8.40 -8.78 -15.14
N VAL A 294 -7.54 -7.82 -14.84
CA VAL A 294 -7.00 -6.87 -15.82
C VAL A 294 -5.53 -7.20 -16.01
N SER A 295 -5.15 -7.62 -17.22
CA SER A 295 -3.76 -7.96 -17.54
C SER A 295 -3.54 -7.98 -19.05
N ALA A 296 -2.40 -7.46 -19.51
CA ALA A 296 -1.97 -7.61 -20.91
C ALA A 296 -1.49 -9.05 -21.22
N THR A 297 -1.18 -9.82 -20.17
CA THR A 297 -0.61 -11.16 -20.21
C THR A 297 -1.23 -12.00 -19.10
N PRO A 298 -2.54 -12.34 -19.18
CA PRO A 298 -3.22 -13.09 -18.13
C PRO A 298 -2.51 -14.43 -17.88
N GLY A 299 -2.38 -14.81 -16.61
CA GLY A 299 -1.79 -16.08 -16.23
C GLY A 299 -2.73 -17.28 -16.45
N PRO A 300 -2.23 -18.51 -16.21
CA PRO A 300 -3.02 -19.72 -16.40
C PRO A 300 -4.28 -19.78 -15.53
N PHE A 301 -4.19 -19.28 -14.29
CA PHE A 301 -5.32 -19.31 -13.37
C PHE A 301 -6.47 -18.45 -13.89
N GLU A 302 -6.16 -17.22 -14.32
CA GLU A 302 -7.17 -16.28 -14.80
C GLU A 302 -7.87 -16.83 -16.04
N LEU A 303 -7.13 -17.42 -16.98
CA LEU A 303 -7.69 -18.04 -18.18
C LEU A 303 -8.55 -19.27 -17.88
N GLU A 304 -8.20 -20.04 -16.84
CA GLU A 304 -8.95 -21.23 -16.43
C GLU A 304 -10.29 -20.88 -15.76
N VAL A 305 -10.32 -19.84 -14.91
CA VAL A 305 -11.52 -19.48 -14.15
C VAL A 305 -12.43 -18.48 -14.83
N SER A 306 -11.96 -17.77 -15.86
CA SER A 306 -12.75 -16.74 -16.52
C SER A 306 -13.82 -17.33 -17.43
N GLU A 307 -15.08 -16.99 -17.20
CA GLU A 307 -16.20 -17.35 -18.09
C GLU A 307 -16.11 -16.64 -19.45
N GLN A 308 -15.55 -15.43 -19.46
CA GLN A 308 -15.39 -14.60 -20.64
C GLN A 308 -14.04 -13.90 -20.64
N VAL A 309 -13.33 -13.98 -21.77
CA VAL A 309 -12.11 -13.21 -22.03
C VAL A 309 -12.46 -12.07 -22.97
N VAL A 310 -12.29 -10.83 -22.50
CA VAL A 310 -12.51 -9.62 -23.31
C VAL A 310 -11.16 -9.08 -23.76
N GLU A 311 -10.92 -9.10 -25.07
CA GLU A 311 -9.70 -8.56 -25.65
C GLU A 311 -9.86 -7.06 -25.98
N GLN A 312 -8.98 -6.23 -25.42
CA GLN A 312 -8.93 -4.79 -25.70
C GLN A 312 -7.52 -4.36 -26.13
N ILE A 313 -7.23 -4.51 -27.42
CA ILE A 313 -5.89 -4.24 -28.00
C ILE A 313 -5.84 -2.98 -28.87
N ILE A 314 -6.98 -2.43 -29.29
CA ILE A 314 -7.04 -1.20 -30.10
C ILE A 314 -6.79 0.01 -29.19
N ARG A 315 -5.79 0.81 -29.53
CA ARG A 315 -5.46 2.04 -28.79
C ARG A 315 -6.20 3.23 -29.39
N PRO A 316 -6.82 4.10 -28.57
CA PRO A 316 -7.49 5.30 -29.08
C PRO A 316 -6.59 6.24 -29.90
N THR A 317 -5.28 6.25 -29.61
CA THR A 317 -4.27 7.06 -30.32
C THR A 317 -3.83 6.47 -31.66
N GLY A 318 -4.33 5.29 -32.02
CA GLY A 318 -3.86 4.54 -33.20
C GLY A 318 -2.47 3.94 -33.06
N LEU A 319 -1.82 4.05 -31.89
CA LEU A 319 -0.51 3.43 -31.67
C LEU A 319 -0.59 1.91 -31.77
N VAL A 320 0.41 1.33 -32.43
CA VAL A 320 0.50 -0.10 -32.69
C VAL A 320 1.61 -0.74 -31.86
N ASP A 321 1.51 -2.04 -31.61
CA ASP A 321 2.58 -2.82 -31.01
C ASP A 321 3.85 -2.74 -31.86
N PRO A 322 5.05 -2.67 -31.25
CA PRO A 322 6.30 -2.33 -31.93
C PRO A 322 6.76 -3.43 -32.90
N LEU A 323 7.71 -3.10 -33.77
CA LEU A 323 8.44 -4.11 -34.55
C LEU A 323 9.43 -4.85 -33.65
N VAL A 324 9.49 -6.18 -33.76
CA VAL A 324 10.45 -7.01 -33.00
C VAL A 324 11.46 -7.62 -33.98
N GLU A 325 12.74 -7.32 -33.79
CA GLU A 325 13.85 -7.88 -34.55
C GLU A 325 14.68 -8.82 -33.67
N VAL A 326 15.06 -9.98 -34.19
CA VAL A 326 16.02 -10.87 -33.53
C VAL A 326 17.38 -10.73 -34.22
N ARG A 327 18.43 -10.41 -33.47
CA ARG A 327 19.79 -10.22 -33.97
C ARG A 327 20.78 -11.15 -33.26
N PRO A 328 21.87 -11.60 -33.92
CA PRO A 328 22.87 -12.48 -33.30
C PRO A 328 23.55 -11.81 -32.10
N THR A 329 24.06 -12.61 -31.15
CA THR A 329 24.82 -12.07 -30.00
C THR A 329 26.20 -11.55 -30.40
N ARG A 330 26.74 -12.03 -31.52
CA ARG A 330 28.04 -11.61 -32.06
C ARG A 330 28.00 -10.14 -32.45
N TYR A 331 28.88 -9.33 -31.84
CA TYR A 331 28.93 -7.87 -31.99
C TYR A 331 27.67 -7.14 -31.49
N GLN A 332 26.88 -7.75 -30.59
CA GLN A 332 25.63 -7.16 -30.09
C GLN A 332 25.82 -5.78 -29.43
N ILE A 333 26.94 -5.56 -28.75
CA ILE A 333 27.20 -4.27 -28.07
C ILE A 333 27.47 -3.16 -29.08
N ASP A 334 28.25 -3.42 -30.12
CA ASP A 334 28.52 -2.45 -31.20
C ASP A 334 27.23 -2.08 -31.94
N ASP A 335 26.40 -3.09 -32.22
CA ASP A 335 25.09 -2.92 -32.84
C ASP A 335 24.13 -2.12 -31.94
N LEU A 336 24.10 -2.43 -30.65
CA LEU A 336 23.30 -1.71 -29.65
C LEU A 336 23.70 -0.24 -29.56
N VAL A 337 24.99 0.07 -29.48
CA VAL A 337 25.51 1.44 -29.45
C VAL A 337 25.06 2.21 -30.69
N LYS A 338 25.15 1.59 -31.88
CA LYS A 338 24.70 2.21 -33.13
C LYS A 338 23.21 2.54 -33.10
N GLU A 339 22.36 1.62 -32.65
CA GLU A 339 20.91 1.84 -32.57
C GLU A 339 20.55 2.94 -31.55
N ILE A 340 21.23 2.95 -30.39
CA ILE A 340 21.05 3.99 -29.37
C ILE A 340 21.45 5.38 -29.91
N VAL A 341 22.53 5.47 -30.67
CA VAL A 341 22.95 6.75 -31.28
C VAL A 341 21.88 7.28 -32.24
N GLU A 342 21.23 6.43 -33.02
CA GLU A 342 20.12 6.84 -33.88
C GLU A 342 18.88 7.28 -33.10
N VAL A 343 18.56 6.60 -32.00
CA VAL A 343 17.49 7.01 -31.06
C VAL A 343 17.79 8.38 -30.46
N LYS A 344 19.02 8.58 -29.99
CA LYS A 344 19.50 9.86 -29.43
C LYS A 344 19.40 11.02 -30.43
N LYS A 345 19.74 10.79 -31.71
CA LYS A 345 19.61 11.81 -32.76
C LYS A 345 18.17 12.30 -32.96
N ARG A 346 17.17 11.45 -32.71
CA ARG A 346 15.75 11.81 -32.76
C ARG A 346 15.24 12.44 -31.46
N GLY A 347 16.09 12.56 -30.44
CA GLY A 347 15.68 13.05 -29.11
C GLY A 347 14.80 12.06 -28.34
N GLU A 348 14.81 10.78 -28.71
CA GLU A 348 14.06 9.70 -28.08
C GLU A 348 14.93 8.97 -27.02
N ARG A 349 14.36 7.98 -26.33
CA ARG A 349 15.00 7.21 -25.25
C ARG A 349 15.05 5.72 -25.54
N ALA A 350 16.00 5.04 -24.90
CA ALA A 350 16.11 3.59 -24.97
C ALA A 350 16.10 2.93 -23.59
N LEU A 351 15.57 1.71 -23.54
CA LEU A 351 15.70 0.80 -22.40
C LEU A 351 16.48 -0.43 -22.82
N VAL A 352 17.40 -0.89 -21.96
CA VAL A 352 18.18 -2.11 -22.20
C VAL A 352 17.99 -3.07 -21.03
N THR A 353 17.52 -4.27 -21.32
CA THR A 353 17.36 -5.31 -20.29
C THR A 353 18.48 -6.34 -20.36
N VAL A 354 19.10 -6.62 -19.21
CA VAL A 354 20.16 -7.63 -19.03
C VAL A 354 19.76 -8.65 -17.96
N LEU A 355 20.58 -9.66 -17.69
CA LEU A 355 20.25 -10.71 -16.71
C LEU A 355 20.84 -10.47 -15.32
N THR A 356 21.93 -9.70 -15.20
CA THR A 356 22.63 -9.50 -13.91
C THR A 356 22.88 -8.03 -13.61
N LYS A 357 22.91 -7.68 -12.32
CA LYS A 357 23.20 -6.31 -11.86
C LYS A 357 24.58 -5.84 -12.33
N LYS A 358 25.58 -6.73 -12.24
CA LYS A 358 26.95 -6.46 -12.68
C LYS A 358 27.00 -6.14 -14.17
N THR A 359 26.27 -6.89 -15.00
CA THR A 359 26.16 -6.59 -16.44
C THR A 359 25.49 -5.24 -16.69
N ALA A 360 24.48 -4.88 -15.89
CA ALA A 360 23.78 -3.60 -16.05
C ALA A 360 24.69 -2.41 -15.75
N GLU A 361 25.45 -2.50 -14.65
CA GLU A 361 26.44 -1.50 -14.25
C GLU A 361 27.55 -1.36 -15.29
N MET A 362 28.21 -2.47 -15.65
CA MET A 362 29.28 -2.47 -16.65
C MET A 362 28.82 -1.92 -18.01
N LEU A 363 27.61 -2.26 -18.45
CA LEU A 363 27.09 -1.77 -19.72
C LEU A 363 26.74 -0.28 -19.66
N ALA A 364 26.18 0.21 -18.55
CA ALA A 364 25.90 1.64 -18.40
C ALA A 364 27.21 2.45 -18.40
N GLU A 365 28.24 2.00 -17.68
CA GLU A 365 29.57 2.63 -17.69
C GLU A 365 30.17 2.64 -19.09
N TYR A 366 30.11 1.51 -19.80
CA TYR A 366 30.59 1.40 -21.18
C TYR A 366 29.87 2.37 -22.11
N LEU A 367 28.54 2.50 -22.02
CA LEU A 367 27.78 3.45 -22.84
C LEU A 367 28.21 4.92 -22.57
N VAL A 368 28.54 5.25 -21.33
CA VAL A 368 29.05 6.58 -20.96
C VAL A 368 30.39 6.88 -21.64
N GLU A 369 31.29 5.91 -21.78
CA GLU A 369 32.55 6.07 -22.53
C GLU A 369 32.32 6.42 -24.01
N PHE A 370 31.19 6.01 -24.59
CA PHE A 370 30.76 6.35 -25.95
C PHE A 370 29.93 7.64 -26.03
N ASN A 371 29.97 8.48 -24.99
CA ASN A 371 29.23 9.75 -24.91
C ASN A 371 27.70 9.57 -25.01
N ILE A 372 27.19 8.45 -24.49
CA ILE A 372 25.77 8.16 -24.31
C ILE A 372 25.46 8.33 -22.82
N ARG A 373 24.47 9.17 -22.48
CA ARG A 373 24.11 9.40 -21.07
C ARG A 373 23.29 8.20 -20.59
N ALA A 374 23.95 7.27 -19.91
CA ALA A 374 23.34 6.02 -19.47
C ALA A 374 23.29 5.93 -17.94
N LEU A 375 22.24 5.30 -17.43
CA LEU A 375 22.10 4.91 -16.02
C LEU A 375 21.74 3.45 -15.92
N TYR A 376 22.03 2.83 -14.78
CA TYR A 376 21.56 1.48 -14.48
C TYR A 376 20.54 1.44 -13.34
N LEU A 377 19.57 0.53 -13.44
CA LEU A 377 18.57 0.26 -12.40
C LEU A 377 18.64 -1.21 -11.96
N HIS A 378 18.70 -1.42 -10.64
CA HIS A 378 18.62 -2.75 -10.02
C HIS A 378 17.48 -2.85 -9.00
N SER A 379 17.30 -4.05 -8.44
CA SER A 379 16.18 -4.40 -7.58
C SER A 379 16.28 -3.87 -6.14
N GLU A 380 17.44 -3.37 -5.71
CA GLU A 380 17.65 -2.83 -4.35
C GLU A 380 17.57 -1.29 -4.32
N LEU A 381 17.41 -0.64 -5.46
CA LEU A 381 17.07 0.77 -5.48
C LEU A 381 15.70 0.95 -4.85
N ASP A 382 15.64 1.85 -3.88
CA ASP A 382 14.41 2.32 -3.28
C ASP A 382 13.44 2.86 -4.35
N ALA A 383 12.13 2.72 -4.12
CA ALA A 383 11.09 3.14 -5.04
C ALA A 383 11.20 4.64 -5.38
N ILE A 384 11.50 5.49 -4.39
CA ILE A 384 11.69 6.94 -4.58
C ILE A 384 12.87 7.20 -5.51
N LYS A 385 14.04 6.62 -5.20
CA LYS A 385 15.24 6.76 -6.06
C LYS A 385 15.00 6.25 -7.47
N ARG A 386 14.30 5.11 -7.61
CA ARG A 386 13.93 4.56 -8.92
C ARG A 386 13.07 5.55 -9.72
N PHE A 387 12.10 6.19 -9.07
CA PHE A 387 11.26 7.21 -9.69
C PHE A 387 12.07 8.42 -10.14
N GLU A 388 12.98 8.92 -9.30
CA GLU A 388 13.88 10.02 -9.65
C GLU A 388 14.76 9.70 -10.86
N GLU A 389 15.38 8.52 -10.91
CA GLU A 389 16.21 8.13 -12.06
C GLU A 389 15.37 8.00 -13.35
N LEU A 390 14.14 7.51 -13.26
CA LEU A 390 13.24 7.42 -14.41
C LEU A 390 12.69 8.80 -14.83
N LYS A 391 12.59 9.75 -13.90
CA LYS A 391 12.30 11.16 -14.22
C LYS A 391 13.41 11.78 -15.07
N LYS A 392 14.69 11.47 -14.78
CA LYS A 392 15.85 11.92 -15.58
C LYS A 392 15.82 11.38 -17.02
N LEU A 393 15.31 10.15 -17.20
CA LEU A 393 15.10 9.58 -18.54
C LEU A 393 14.05 10.40 -19.31
N ARG A 394 12.92 10.73 -18.68
CA ARG A 394 11.86 11.54 -19.29
C ARG A 394 12.30 12.97 -19.58
N SER A 395 13.00 13.63 -18.64
CA SER A 395 13.52 15.00 -18.82
C SER A 395 14.57 15.09 -19.94
N GLY A 396 15.18 13.97 -20.30
CA GLY A 396 16.27 13.93 -21.28
C GLY A 396 17.62 14.30 -20.72
N GLU A 397 17.78 14.29 -19.39
CA GLU A 397 19.08 14.25 -18.75
C GLU A 397 19.81 12.94 -19.07
N VAL A 398 19.05 11.86 -19.24
CA VAL A 398 19.55 10.51 -19.53
C VAL A 398 18.96 10.04 -20.85
N ASP A 399 19.80 9.42 -21.70
CA ASP A 399 19.42 8.88 -23.01
C ASP A 399 18.95 7.41 -22.88
N VAL A 400 19.58 6.64 -21.98
CA VAL A 400 19.38 5.18 -21.85
C VAL A 400 19.33 4.73 -20.40
N VAL A 401 18.41 3.82 -20.10
CA VAL A 401 18.40 3.07 -18.83
C VAL A 401 18.66 1.59 -19.08
N VAL A 402 19.67 1.05 -18.40
CA VAL A 402 20.03 -0.37 -18.40
C VAL A 402 19.52 -1.02 -17.12
N GLY A 403 18.91 -2.20 -17.17
CA GLY A 403 18.52 -2.86 -15.92
C GLY A 403 18.18 -4.33 -16.07
N VAL A 404 18.04 -5.01 -14.94
CA VAL A 404 17.72 -6.44 -14.92
C VAL A 404 16.23 -6.65 -15.12
N ASN A 405 15.44 -6.00 -14.26
CA ASN A 405 13.99 -5.99 -14.34
C ASN A 405 13.51 -4.54 -14.34
N LEU A 406 13.37 -3.99 -15.55
CA LEU A 406 12.83 -2.65 -15.78
C LEU A 406 11.30 -2.63 -15.76
N LEU A 407 10.66 -3.78 -15.49
CA LEU A 407 9.22 -4.01 -15.67
C LEU A 407 8.39 -3.82 -14.42
N ARG A 408 8.94 -3.21 -13.36
CA ARG A 408 8.07 -2.85 -12.23
C ARG A 408 7.06 -1.81 -12.71
N GLU A 409 5.81 -2.05 -12.33
CA GLU A 409 4.60 -1.38 -12.77
C GLU A 409 4.68 0.15 -12.67
N GLY A 410 3.84 0.84 -13.45
CA GLY A 410 3.52 2.25 -13.18
C GLY A 410 4.32 3.32 -13.92
N LEU A 411 5.30 2.98 -14.77
CA LEU A 411 5.98 3.99 -15.58
C LEU A 411 5.62 3.92 -17.07
N ASP A 412 4.85 4.93 -17.44
CA ASP A 412 4.41 5.30 -18.77
C ASP A 412 5.47 6.22 -19.38
N LEU A 413 6.25 5.70 -20.35
CA LEU A 413 7.40 6.37 -20.95
C LEU A 413 7.20 6.56 -22.46
N PRO A 414 6.38 7.53 -22.91
CA PRO A 414 6.17 7.79 -24.34
C PRO A 414 7.45 8.19 -25.09
N GLU A 415 8.45 8.68 -24.37
CA GLU A 415 9.74 9.09 -24.94
C GLU A 415 10.61 7.90 -25.35
N VAL A 416 10.29 6.68 -24.90
CA VAL A 416 11.03 5.45 -25.22
C VAL A 416 10.58 4.90 -26.57
N SER A 417 11.50 4.85 -27.53
CA SER A 417 11.28 4.27 -28.86
C SER A 417 12.08 2.99 -29.12
N LEU A 418 13.09 2.69 -28.30
CA LEU A 418 13.89 1.47 -28.42
C LEU A 418 13.90 0.67 -27.11
N VAL A 419 13.65 -0.62 -27.22
CA VAL A 419 13.93 -1.59 -26.16
C VAL A 419 14.88 -2.66 -26.70
N ALA A 420 16.01 -2.84 -26.04
CA ALA A 420 16.97 -3.90 -26.36
C ALA A 420 16.98 -4.97 -25.25
N ILE A 421 16.82 -6.22 -25.65
CA ILE A 421 16.84 -7.38 -24.75
C ILE A 421 18.10 -8.17 -25.03
N LEU A 422 19.10 -8.03 -24.16
CA LEU A 422 20.33 -8.82 -24.22
C LEU A 422 20.08 -10.21 -23.63
N ASP A 423 20.76 -11.22 -24.18
CA ASP A 423 20.63 -12.62 -23.79
C ASP A 423 19.15 -13.08 -23.81
N ALA A 424 18.44 -12.76 -24.89
CA ALA A 424 17.00 -13.01 -25.00
C ALA A 424 16.65 -14.51 -25.04
N ASP A 425 17.60 -15.36 -25.41
CA ASP A 425 17.48 -16.81 -25.50
C ASP A 425 17.84 -17.57 -24.22
N THR A 426 18.19 -16.86 -23.14
CA THR A 426 18.43 -17.49 -21.84
C THR A 426 17.11 -17.72 -21.12
N GLU A 427 16.68 -18.98 -21.04
CA GLU A 427 15.42 -19.34 -20.36
C GLU A 427 15.45 -19.02 -18.86
N GLY A 428 14.32 -18.52 -18.34
CA GLY A 428 14.15 -18.18 -16.94
C GLY A 428 13.05 -17.14 -16.74
N PHE A 429 12.82 -16.75 -15.48
CA PHE A 429 11.76 -15.80 -15.13
C PHE A 429 11.85 -14.47 -15.91
N LEU A 430 13.07 -13.95 -16.10
CA LEU A 430 13.31 -12.68 -16.80
C LEU A 430 13.13 -12.74 -18.33
N ARG A 431 12.96 -13.94 -18.89
CA ARG A 431 12.76 -14.20 -20.33
C ARG A 431 11.57 -15.14 -20.57
N SER A 432 10.64 -15.16 -19.62
CA SER A 432 9.36 -15.84 -19.81
C SER A 432 8.54 -15.12 -20.88
N GLU A 433 7.56 -15.82 -21.47
CA GLU A 433 6.63 -15.25 -22.45
C GLU A 433 5.97 -13.96 -21.93
N THR A 434 5.40 -14.02 -20.72
CA THR A 434 4.78 -12.88 -20.03
C THR A 434 5.77 -11.71 -19.90
N THR A 435 6.97 -12.00 -19.40
CA THR A 435 8.01 -10.98 -19.20
C THR A 435 8.42 -10.32 -20.52
N LEU A 436 8.61 -11.11 -21.58
CA LEU A 436 8.99 -10.59 -22.90
C LEU A 436 7.90 -9.70 -23.49
N ILE A 437 6.62 -10.11 -23.43
CA ILE A 437 5.49 -9.30 -23.90
C ILE A 437 5.41 -7.97 -23.15
N GLN A 438 5.62 -7.99 -21.83
CA GLN A 438 5.65 -6.75 -21.03
C GLN A 438 6.82 -5.83 -21.39
N ILE A 439 8.02 -6.40 -21.64
CA ILE A 439 9.19 -5.62 -22.08
C ILE A 439 8.90 -4.97 -23.43
N ILE A 440 8.36 -5.73 -24.38
CA ILE A 440 7.97 -5.25 -25.72
C ILE A 440 6.99 -4.07 -25.58
N GLY A 441 5.97 -4.22 -24.75
CA GLY A 441 4.92 -3.22 -24.54
C GLY A 441 5.42 -1.85 -24.07
N ARG A 442 6.64 -1.73 -23.53
CA ARG A 442 7.23 -0.45 -23.10
C ARG A 442 7.49 0.51 -24.25
N THR A 443 7.63 0.02 -25.49
CA THR A 443 7.83 0.85 -26.68
C THR A 443 6.53 1.13 -27.45
N ALA A 444 5.41 0.53 -27.05
CA ALA A 444 4.12 0.67 -27.74
C ALA A 444 3.43 2.03 -27.52
N ARG A 445 4.13 2.99 -26.90
CA ARG A 445 3.66 4.36 -26.62
C ARG A 445 4.29 5.41 -27.53
N ASN A 446 5.21 4.98 -28.39
CA ASN A 446 5.93 5.79 -29.35
C ASN A 446 5.69 5.27 -30.76
N GLU A 447 5.44 6.16 -31.72
CA GLU A 447 5.21 5.77 -33.12
C GLU A 447 6.43 5.06 -33.76
N ASN A 448 7.64 5.39 -33.30
CA ASN A 448 8.90 4.80 -33.74
C ASN A 448 9.30 3.57 -32.90
N GLY A 449 8.36 3.02 -32.12
CA GLY A 449 8.59 1.89 -31.23
C GLY A 449 9.19 0.66 -31.92
N LYS A 450 10.36 0.24 -31.43
CA LYS A 450 11.15 -0.89 -31.93
C LYS A 450 11.73 -1.69 -30.77
N VAL A 451 11.75 -3.01 -30.93
CA VAL A 451 12.37 -3.96 -30.00
C VAL A 451 13.45 -4.76 -30.72
N ILE A 452 14.61 -4.89 -30.09
CA ILE A 452 15.70 -5.75 -30.56
C ILE A 452 15.96 -6.83 -29.51
N MET A 453 15.82 -8.09 -29.89
CA MET A 453 16.19 -9.25 -29.08
C MET A 453 17.53 -9.78 -29.57
N TYR A 454 18.58 -9.68 -28.75
CA TYR A 454 19.86 -10.30 -29.05
C TYR A 454 19.89 -11.75 -28.56
N ALA A 455 19.99 -12.68 -29.50
CA ALA A 455 19.92 -14.11 -29.26
C ALA A 455 20.52 -14.89 -30.43
N ASP A 456 21.08 -16.07 -30.14
CA ASP A 456 21.58 -16.99 -31.17
C ASP A 456 20.56 -18.08 -31.52
N LYS A 457 19.53 -18.26 -30.68
CA LYS A 457 18.43 -19.21 -30.90
C LYS A 457 17.09 -18.55 -30.57
N ILE A 458 16.02 -18.96 -31.25
CA ILE A 458 14.66 -18.54 -30.89
C ILE A 458 14.09 -19.58 -29.91
N THR A 459 13.89 -19.17 -28.66
CA THR A 459 13.25 -20.03 -27.64
C THR A 459 11.73 -20.10 -27.82
N PRO A 460 11.03 -21.09 -27.25
CA PRO A 460 9.56 -21.13 -27.29
C PRO A 460 8.90 -19.89 -26.69
N ALA A 461 9.48 -19.31 -25.63
CA ALA A 461 8.99 -18.07 -25.02
C ALA A 461 9.14 -16.86 -25.95
N MET A 462 10.28 -16.74 -26.63
CA MET A 462 10.49 -15.71 -27.65
C MET A 462 9.50 -15.84 -28.79
N GLN A 463 9.34 -17.06 -29.33
CA GLN A 463 8.43 -17.31 -30.44
C GLN A 463 7.00 -16.86 -30.10
N ARG A 464 6.47 -17.29 -28.95
CA ARG A 464 5.11 -16.90 -28.51
C ARG A 464 4.97 -15.39 -28.31
N ALA A 465 5.96 -14.74 -27.69
CA ALA A 465 5.94 -13.29 -27.51
C ALA A 465 5.96 -12.52 -28.84
N ILE A 466 6.79 -12.96 -29.79
CA ILE A 466 6.88 -12.36 -31.15
C ILE A 466 5.56 -12.56 -31.90
N ASP A 467 5.01 -13.78 -31.87
CA ASP A 467 3.77 -14.12 -32.58
C ASP A 467 2.58 -13.32 -32.05
N GLU A 468 2.46 -13.20 -30.73
CA GLU A 468 1.39 -12.42 -30.09
C GLU A 468 1.52 -10.92 -30.40
N THR A 469 2.74 -10.38 -30.37
CA THR A 469 3.01 -8.98 -30.75
C THR A 469 2.62 -8.73 -32.21
N ASN A 470 3.00 -9.62 -33.12
CA ASN A 470 2.67 -9.51 -34.53
C ASN A 470 1.16 -9.64 -34.79
N ARG A 471 0.46 -10.51 -34.07
CA ARG A 471 -1.00 -10.65 -34.13
C ARG A 471 -1.69 -9.35 -33.74
N ARG A 472 -1.32 -8.78 -32.58
CA ARG A 472 -1.86 -7.51 -32.08
C ARG A 472 -1.59 -6.36 -33.05
N ARG A 473 -0.33 -6.23 -33.49
CA ARG A 473 0.10 -5.20 -34.45
C ARG A 473 -0.72 -5.26 -35.74
N LYS A 474 -0.94 -6.46 -36.30
CA LYS A 474 -1.74 -6.64 -37.51
C LYS A 474 -3.18 -6.13 -37.34
N ILE A 475 -3.85 -6.53 -36.26
CA ILE A 475 -5.24 -6.11 -35.99
C ILE A 475 -5.33 -4.59 -35.82
N GLN A 476 -4.36 -3.97 -35.14
CA GLN A 476 -4.31 -2.53 -34.93
C GLN A 476 -4.09 -1.76 -36.25
N ILE A 477 -3.20 -2.24 -37.13
CA ILE A 477 -2.98 -1.64 -38.45
C ILE A 477 -4.25 -1.71 -39.30
N GLU A 478 -4.89 -2.88 -39.38
CA GLU A 478 -6.14 -3.06 -40.13
C GLU A 478 -7.26 -2.14 -39.62
N TYR A 479 -7.36 -1.98 -38.29
CA TYR A 479 -8.32 -1.04 -37.69
C TYR A 479 -8.01 0.41 -38.06
N ASN A 480 -6.74 0.82 -37.99
CA ASN A 480 -6.31 2.18 -38.34
C ASN A 480 -6.59 2.50 -39.81
N GLU A 481 -6.26 1.58 -40.72
CA GLU A 481 -6.51 1.73 -42.16
C GLU A 481 -8.02 1.87 -42.44
N LYS A 482 -8.84 1.02 -41.81
CA LYS A 482 -10.29 1.05 -41.97
C LYS A 482 -10.93 2.35 -41.49
N HIS A 483 -10.37 2.99 -40.47
CA HIS A 483 -10.93 4.20 -39.86
C HIS A 483 -10.15 5.49 -40.20
N GLY A 484 -9.11 5.41 -41.03
CA GLY A 484 -8.29 6.56 -41.40
C GLY A 484 -7.50 7.18 -40.22
N ILE A 485 -7.16 6.38 -39.21
CA ILE A 485 -6.46 6.84 -38.01
C ILE A 485 -4.95 6.85 -38.27
N LYS A 486 -4.29 7.98 -37.99
CA LYS A 486 -2.83 8.07 -38.00
C LYS A 486 -2.31 7.91 -36.58
N PRO A 487 -1.35 6.99 -36.32
CA PRO A 487 -0.74 6.83 -35.02
C PRO A 487 -0.14 8.15 -34.53
N GLN A 488 -0.33 8.47 -33.26
CA GLN A 488 0.28 9.63 -32.62
C GLN A 488 0.93 9.22 -31.29
N THR A 489 2.20 9.58 -31.12
CA THR A 489 2.92 9.39 -29.86
C THR A 489 2.21 10.13 -28.72
N ILE A 490 2.08 9.48 -27.56
CA ILE A 490 1.41 10.06 -26.40
C ILE A 490 2.26 11.20 -25.84
N VAL A 491 1.67 12.37 -25.61
CA VAL A 491 2.33 13.45 -24.86
C VAL A 491 1.72 13.49 -23.47
N LYS A 492 2.47 13.04 -22.46
CA LYS A 492 2.03 13.02 -21.07
C LYS A 492 2.82 14.06 -20.28
N PRO A 493 2.18 14.94 -19.49
CA PRO A 493 2.92 15.84 -18.60
C PRO A 493 3.83 15.04 -17.65
N MET A 494 4.89 15.67 -17.16
CA MET A 494 5.66 15.09 -16.06
C MET A 494 4.72 14.99 -14.85
N MET A 495 4.65 13.82 -14.21
CA MET A 495 3.86 13.65 -13.00
C MET A 495 4.36 14.65 -11.94
N GLU A 496 3.47 15.52 -11.47
CA GLU A 496 3.60 16.17 -10.17
C GLU A 496 3.54 15.07 -9.10
N ASP A 497 4.24 15.27 -7.97
CA ASP A 497 4.26 14.30 -6.88
C ASP A 497 2.80 14.06 -6.44
N ILE A 498 2.32 12.82 -6.50
CA ILE A 498 0.94 12.45 -6.16
C ILE A 498 0.66 12.80 -4.68
N PHE A 499 1.72 12.89 -3.88
CA PHE A 499 1.68 13.32 -2.49
C PHE A 499 1.91 14.82 -2.30
N ALA A 500 2.19 15.60 -3.35
CA ALA A 500 2.40 17.05 -3.23
C ALA A 500 1.23 17.74 -2.51
N PRO A 501 -0.05 17.48 -2.83
CA PRO A 501 -1.16 18.13 -2.12
C PRO A 501 -1.15 17.78 -0.62
N PHE A 502 -0.83 16.54 -0.28
CA PHE A 502 -0.80 16.07 1.11
C PHE A 502 0.45 16.52 1.89
N LYS A 503 1.58 16.73 1.20
CA LYS A 503 2.82 17.26 1.77
C LYS A 503 2.75 18.77 1.96
N GLU A 504 2.13 19.48 1.03
CA GLU A 504 1.88 20.92 1.14
C GLU A 504 0.97 21.19 2.35
N GLU A 505 -0.07 20.38 2.55
CA GLU A 505 -0.89 20.44 3.77
C GLU A 505 -0.08 20.18 5.06
N GLU A 506 0.84 19.22 5.06
CA GLU A 506 1.68 18.90 6.22
C GLU A 506 2.70 20.02 6.50
N GLU A 507 3.36 20.57 5.48
CA GLU A 507 4.27 21.72 5.61
C GLU A 507 3.54 23.01 6.03
N GLU A 508 2.33 23.25 5.55
CA GLU A 508 1.47 24.33 6.03
C GLU A 508 1.03 24.10 7.48
N LEU A 509 0.70 22.87 7.87
CA LEU A 509 0.40 22.51 9.26
C LEU A 509 1.59 22.80 10.19
N TYR A 510 2.79 22.44 9.76
CA TYR A 510 4.02 22.75 10.49
C TYR A 510 4.26 24.26 10.61
N LYS A 511 4.05 25.04 9.54
CA LYS A 511 4.18 26.51 9.59
C LYS A 511 3.14 27.16 10.49
N VAL A 512 1.88 26.77 10.39
CA VAL A 512 0.80 27.31 11.24
C VAL A 512 1.03 26.93 12.71
N TYR A 513 1.50 25.71 12.97
CA TYR A 513 1.89 25.26 14.31
C TYR A 513 3.08 26.07 14.84
N GLU A 514 4.14 26.27 14.05
CA GLU A 514 5.26 27.16 14.41
C GLU A 514 4.79 28.58 14.72
N ASP A 515 3.97 29.19 13.85
CA ASP A 515 3.43 30.53 14.04
C ASP A 515 2.57 30.63 15.31
N SER A 516 1.80 29.58 15.62
CA SER A 516 1.02 29.49 16.85
C SER A 516 1.89 29.37 18.11
N ILE A 517 3.00 28.65 18.04
CA ILE A 517 4.01 28.59 19.10
C ILE A 517 4.64 29.97 19.28
N PHE A 518 5.06 30.63 18.21
CA PHE A 518 5.64 31.97 18.28
C PHE A 518 4.67 33.01 18.88
N ALA A 519 3.37 32.87 18.62
CA ALA A 519 2.34 33.71 19.20
C ALA A 519 2.17 33.51 20.72
N LEU A 520 2.49 32.33 21.26
CA LEU A 520 2.42 32.05 22.71
C LEU A 520 3.51 32.78 23.52
N LYS A 521 4.54 33.33 22.87
CA LYS A 521 5.65 34.07 23.50
C LYS A 521 5.20 35.21 24.42
N GLU A 522 4.10 35.88 24.08
CA GLU A 522 3.56 36.99 24.87
C GLU A 522 2.68 36.51 26.05
N SER A 523 2.26 35.24 26.05
CA SER A 523 1.32 34.67 27.01
C SER A 523 1.95 33.70 28.03
N LEU A 524 3.17 33.23 27.76
CA LEU A 524 3.91 32.29 28.61
C LEU A 524 5.07 32.99 29.32
N SER A 525 5.51 32.42 30.46
CA SER A 525 6.76 32.85 31.09
C SER A 525 7.95 32.47 30.19
N LEU A 526 9.06 33.19 30.32
CA LEU A 526 10.29 32.90 29.55
C LEU A 526 10.81 31.48 29.77
N GLU A 527 10.63 30.92 30.97
CA GLU A 527 11.03 29.54 31.31
C GLU A 527 10.11 28.52 30.65
N ASP A 528 8.79 28.72 30.69
CA ASP A 528 7.82 27.81 30.08
C ASP A 528 7.91 27.82 28.54
N TYR A 529 8.13 29.01 27.97
CA TYR A 529 8.33 29.18 26.52
C TYR A 529 9.64 28.53 26.04
N ALA A 530 10.71 28.64 26.83
CA ALA A 530 11.99 27.98 26.53
C ALA A 530 11.87 26.45 26.60
N ALA A 531 11.16 25.91 27.60
CA ALA A 531 10.92 24.47 27.73
C ALA A 531 10.09 23.93 26.56
N LEU A 532 9.06 24.66 26.12
CA LEU A 532 8.25 24.30 24.96
C LEU A 532 9.10 24.23 23.67
N LEU A 533 9.96 25.24 23.44
CA LEU A 533 10.89 25.26 22.30
C LEU A 533 11.94 24.14 22.37
N GLU A 534 12.37 23.77 23.56
CA GLU A 534 13.32 22.67 23.77
C GLU A 534 12.69 21.31 23.48
N GLU A 535 11.43 21.10 23.88
CA GLU A 535 10.64 19.91 23.54
C GLU A 535 10.44 19.76 22.02
N GLU A 536 10.11 20.85 21.32
CA GLU A 536 9.95 20.84 19.86
C GLU A 536 11.27 20.60 19.12
N ARG A 537 12.38 21.16 19.61
CA ARG A 537 13.73 20.84 19.08
C ARG A 537 14.10 19.36 19.26
N TYR A 538 13.59 18.71 20.30
CA TYR A 538 13.77 17.28 20.53
C TYR A 538 12.87 16.42 19.64
N LYS A 539 11.67 16.89 19.25
CA LYS A 539 10.79 16.20 18.30
C LYS A 539 11.28 16.32 16.85
N ALA A 540 11.94 17.43 16.51
CA ALA A 540 12.45 17.69 15.16
C ALA A 540 13.83 17.05 14.86
N ALA A 541 14.56 16.60 15.89
CA ALA A 541 15.86 15.95 15.79
C ALA A 541 15.73 14.43 15.88
#